data_AF-A0A1T4ZAJ3-F1
#
_entry.id   AF-A0A1T4ZAJ3-F1
#
_cell.length_a   1.000
_cell.length_b   1.000
_cell.length_c   1.000
_cell.angle_alpha   90.00
_cell.angle_beta   90.00
_cell.angle_gamma   90.00
#
_symmetry.space_group_name_H-M   'P 1'
#
loop_
_entity.id
_entity.type
_entity.pdbx_description
1 polymer ?
#
loop_
_entity_poly.entity_id
_entity_poly.type
_entity_poly.pdbx_seq_one_letter_code
_entity_poly.pdbx_strand_id
1 'polypeptide(L)' 'MIEPPMQTNISNFPRSLDLATLCIYGLSILSAGLFLFSPFVNLLHPSPWQRSLGTIHGFGSLISS' A
#
# COMPACT_ATOMS: atom_id res chain seq x y z
N MET A 1 19.35 -13.26 51.69
CA MET A 1 19.94 -13.13 50.35
C MET A 1 18.79 -12.74 49.43
N ILE A 2 18.73 -11.48 49.00
CA ILE A 2 17.65 -10.94 48.17
C ILE A 2 18.16 -10.94 46.73
N GLU A 3 17.49 -11.67 45.86
CA GLU A 3 17.81 -11.70 44.43
C GLU A 3 17.47 -10.33 43.79
N PRO A 4 18.35 -9.75 42.97
CA PRO A 4 18.05 -8.48 42.32
C PRO A 4 16.90 -8.66 41.32
N PRO A 5 16.01 -7.66 41.16
CA PRO A 5 14.92 -7.75 40.21
C PRO A 5 15.50 -7.88 38.80
N MET A 6 15.11 -8.95 38.12
CA MET A 6 15.45 -9.20 36.73
C MET A 6 14.86 -8.07 35.87
N GLN A 7 15.69 -7.08 35.52
CA GLN A 7 15.31 -6.05 34.56
C GLN A 7 15.20 -6.71 33.18
N THR A 8 14.00 -7.18 32.87
CA THR A 8 13.59 -7.46 31.49
C THR A 8 13.62 -6.13 30.76
N ASN A 9 14.73 -5.89 30.06
CA ASN A 9 14.84 -4.83 29.08
C ASN A 9 13.93 -5.24 27.93
N ILE A 10 12.63 -4.95 28.08
CA ILE A 10 11.68 -4.97 26.98
C ILE A 10 12.20 -3.88 26.05
N SER A 11 13.06 -4.29 25.11
CA SER A 11 13.52 -3.48 24.01
C SER A 11 12.28 -2.78 23.48
N ASN A 12 12.18 -1.48 23.74
CA ASN A 12 11.12 -0.63 23.22
C ASN A 12 11.33 -0.61 21.73
N PHE A 13 10.83 -1.62 21.03
CA PHE A 13 11.10 -1.89 19.62
C PHE A 13 10.67 -0.66 18.83
N PRO A 14 11.59 0.23 18.45
CA PRO A 14 11.22 1.31 17.58
C PRO A 14 11.26 0.72 16.17
N ARG A 15 10.63 1.40 15.21
CA ARG A 15 11.07 1.33 13.81
C ARG A 15 10.53 0.16 12.96
N SER A 16 9.31 -0.27 13.16
CA SER A 16 8.48 -0.55 11.98
C SER A 16 7.62 0.69 11.78
N LEU A 17 7.85 1.42 10.69
CA LEU A 17 6.79 2.26 10.14
C LEU A 17 5.62 1.31 9.97
N ASP A 18 4.60 1.47 10.82
CA ASP A 18 3.52 0.51 11.00
C ASP A 18 3.02 0.08 9.61
N LEU A 19 3.11 -1.22 9.31
CA LEU A 19 2.86 -1.72 7.96
C LEU A 19 1.43 -1.39 7.53
N ALA A 20 0.50 -1.35 8.49
CA ALA A 20 -0.86 -0.88 8.26
C ALA A 20 -0.87 0.61 7.86
N THR A 21 -0.10 1.47 8.54
CA THR A 21 0.09 2.87 8.16
C THR A 21 0.65 3.02 6.75
N LEU A 22 1.68 2.25 6.36
CA LEU A 22 2.23 2.28 5.00
C LEU A 22 1.18 1.87 3.97
N CYS A 23 0.43 0.80 4.23
CA CYS A 23 -0.64 0.33 3.36
C CYS A 23 -1.75 1.39 3.23
N ILE A 24 -2.17 2.03 4.33
CA ILE A 24 -3.22 3.04 4.31
C ILE A 24 -2.77 4.27 3.50
N TYR A 25 -1.58 4.81 3.75
CA TYR A 25 -1.07 5.94 2.98
C TYR A 25 -0.80 5.58 1.52
N GLY A 26 -0.26 4.38 1.26
CA GLY A 26 -0.01 3.87 -0.09
C GLY A 26 -1.29 3.69 -0.90
N LEU A 27 -2.30 3.02 -0.33
CA LEU A 27 -3.61 2.89 -0.97
C LEU A 27 -4.29 4.25 -1.17
N SER A 28 -4.16 5.17 -0.22
CA SER A 28 -4.76 6.50 -0.33
C SER A 28 -4.15 7.32 -1.47
N ILE A 29 -2.83 7.32 -1.60
CA ILE A 29 -2.11 7.96 -2.70
C ILE A 29 -2.41 7.29 -4.04
N LEU A 30 -2.45 5.96 -4.07
CA LEU A 30 -2.80 5.21 -5.27
C LEU A 30 -4.24 5.52 -5.73
N SER A 31 -5.18 5.56 -4.79
CA SER A 31 -6.58 5.88 -5.04
C SER A 31 -6.74 7.31 -5.58
N ALA A 32 -6.06 8.29 -4.97
CA ALA A 32 -6.05 9.66 -5.47
C ALA A 32 -5.44 9.75 -6.88
N GLY A 33 -4.34 9.05 -7.13
CA GLY A 33 -3.69 8.96 -8.44
C GLY A 33 -4.62 8.39 -9.51
N LEU A 34 -5.29 7.28 -9.21
CA LEU A 34 -6.25 6.65 -10.12
C LEU A 34 -7.46 7.53 -10.40
N PHE A 35 -7.99 8.24 -9.39
CA PHE A 35 -9.10 9.17 -9.58
C PHE A 35 -8.71 10.35 -10.49
N LEU A 36 -7.49 10.89 -10.28
CA LEU A 36 -6.96 12.02 -11.04
C LEU A 36 -6.58 11.63 -12.47
N PHE A 37 -6.13 10.38 -12.69
CA PHE A 37 -5.85 9.83 -14.02
C PHE A 37 -7.08 9.24 -14.73
N SER A 38 -8.18 8.98 -14.01
CA SER A 38 -9.44 8.45 -14.56
C SER A 38 -9.92 9.15 -15.85
N PRO A 39 -9.95 10.50 -15.96
CA PRO A 39 -10.33 11.15 -17.21
C PRO A 39 -9.34 10.94 -18.37
N PHE A 40 -8.04 10.82 -18.08
CA PHE A 40 -7.00 10.59 -19.10
C PHE A 40 -7.05 9.21 -19.70
N VAL A 41 -7.28 8.20 -18.85
CA VAL A 41 -7.64 6.89 -19.34
C VAL A 41 -8.92 7.09 -20.16
N ASN A 42 -10.05 7.50 -19.59
CA ASN A 42 -11.37 7.53 -20.26
C ASN A 42 -11.38 8.03 -21.74
N LEU A 43 -10.53 8.98 -22.12
CA LEU A 43 -10.39 9.49 -23.50
C LEU A 43 -9.77 8.54 -24.54
N LEU A 44 -9.03 7.50 -24.14
CA LEU A 44 -8.18 6.67 -25.05
C LEU A 44 -8.84 5.39 -25.60
N HIS A 45 -10.03 4.97 -25.15
CA HIS A 45 -10.63 3.71 -25.64
C HIS A 45 -12.16 3.68 -25.47
N PRO A 46 -12.93 3.28 -26.50
CA PRO A 46 -14.39 3.32 -26.48
C PRO A 46 -15.06 2.28 -25.55
N SER A 47 -14.34 1.25 -25.07
CA SER A 47 -14.91 0.21 -24.21
C SER A 47 -14.44 0.32 -22.73
N PRO A 48 -15.36 0.55 -21.77
CA PRO A 48 -15.03 0.76 -20.36
C PRO A 48 -14.53 -0.51 -19.65
N TRP A 49 -15.02 -1.69 -20.06
CA TRP A 49 -14.66 -2.99 -19.46
C TRP A 49 -13.22 -3.43 -19.78
N GLN A 50 -12.78 -3.17 -21.01
CA GLN A 50 -11.44 -3.55 -21.48
C GLN A 50 -10.36 -2.70 -20.80
N ARG A 51 -10.71 -1.47 -20.41
CA ARG A 51 -9.89 -0.55 -19.65
C ARG A 51 -9.68 -0.97 -18.20
N SER A 52 -10.74 -1.37 -17.51
CA SER A 52 -10.63 -1.85 -16.12
C SER A 52 -9.73 -3.10 -16.04
N LEU A 53 -9.91 -4.04 -16.98
CA LEU A 53 -9.07 -5.24 -17.07
C LEU A 53 -7.61 -4.93 -17.40
N GLY A 54 -7.33 -3.96 -18.29
CA GLY A 54 -5.97 -3.53 -18.62
C GLY A 54 -5.26 -2.85 -17.44
N THR A 55 -5.96 -2.02 -16.67
CA THR A 55 -5.39 -1.39 -15.45
C THR A 55 -5.11 -2.42 -14.36
N ILE A 56 -6.02 -3.37 -14.13
CA ILE A 56 -5.82 -4.44 -13.14
C ILE A 56 -4.69 -5.38 -13.58
N HIS A 57 -4.60 -5.71 -14.88
CA HIS A 57 -3.52 -6.52 -15.42
C HIS A 57 -2.16 -5.82 -15.31
N GLY A 58 -2.09 -4.52 -15.60
CA GLY A 58 -0.89 -3.71 -15.43
C GLY A 58 -0.44 -3.62 -13.97
N PHE A 59 -1.36 -3.35 -13.03
CA PHE A 59 -1.05 -3.36 -11.60
C PHE A 59 -0.69 -4.75 -11.07
N GLY A 60 -1.36 -5.80 -11.55
CA GLY A 60 -1.06 -7.19 -11.21
C GLY A 60 0.33 -7.62 -11.71
N SER A 61 0.76 -7.15 -12.88
CA SER A 61 2.10 -7.37 -13.42
C SER A 61 3.20 -6.77 -12.53
N LEU A 62 2.96 -5.62 -11.91
CA LEU A 62 3.93 -4.93 -11.05
C LEU A 62 4.11 -5.62 -9.68
N ILE A 63 3.09 -6.34 -9.21
CA ILE A 63 3.14 -7.11 -7.96
C ILE A 63 3.63 -8.55 -8.18
N SER A 64 3.59 -9.03 -9.42
CA SER A 64 4.02 -10.39 -9.78
C SER A 64 5.53 -10.53 -10.04
N SER A 65 6.32 -9.46 -9.94
CA SER A 65 7.79 -9.49 -10.06
C SER A 65 8.48 -9.41 -8.70
#